data_AF-A0A256Z3I2-F1
#
_entry.id   AF-A0A256Z3I2-F1
#
_cell.length_a   1.000
_cell.length_b   1.000
_cell.length_c   1.000
_cell.angle_alpha   90.00
_cell.angle_beta   90.00
_cell.angle_gamma   90.00
#
_symmetry.space_group_name_H-M   'P 1'
#
loop_
_entity.id
_entity.type
_entity.pdbx_description
1 polymer ?
#
loop_
_entity_poly.entity_id
_entity_poly.type
_entity_poly.pdbx_seq_one_letter_code
_entity_poly.pdbx_strand_id
1 'polypeptide(L)'
;MKVFLFRFRPSSHSTDYTLVAEYYDELSAKKAYESLKKFLDEFKFSFEAYVDWIPEEAHCSRRGRRVYFGVYTNNMDSLEPIEDLLSIAAKEYDVYKNYQELTITVEVPVGLTFEAATLVLDREEAEVLRALRDECEEVKVEVDGDVQRFVFHYKGDGIYSLFADELHIHGLSLSLRDKPNWRVEVEWS
;
A
#
# COMPACT_ATOMS: atom_id res chain seq x y z
N MET A 1 21.14 -34.97 -8.68
CA MET A 1 21.54 -33.62 -9.14
C MET A 1 20.45 -32.65 -8.69
N LYS A 2 20.72 -31.70 -7.78
CA LYS A 2 19.73 -30.69 -7.38
C LYS A 2 19.84 -29.52 -8.35
N VAL A 3 18.81 -29.30 -9.15
CA VAL A 3 18.70 -28.12 -10.02
C VAL A 3 18.09 -27.01 -9.18
N PHE A 4 18.85 -25.93 -8.99
CA PHE A 4 18.32 -24.70 -8.41
C PHE A 4 17.92 -23.78 -9.56
N LEU A 5 16.61 -23.60 -9.73
CA LEU A 5 16.07 -22.65 -10.70
C LEU A 5 16.10 -21.27 -10.04
N PHE A 6 17.09 -20.44 -10.39
CA PHE A 6 17.09 -19.03 -10.01
C PHE A 6 16.36 -18.25 -11.09
N ARG A 7 15.12 -17.84 -10.82
CA ARG A 7 14.37 -16.93 -11.69
C ARG A 7 14.79 -15.51 -11.34
N PHE A 8 15.56 -14.87 -12.22
CA PHE A 8 15.91 -13.46 -12.09
C PHE A 8 14.65 -12.63 -12.38
N ARG A 9 14.22 -11.80 -11.42
CA ARG A 9 13.24 -10.73 -11.69
C ARG A 9 13.92 -9.67 -12.58
N PRO A 10 13.28 -9.21 -13.66
CA PRO A 10 13.93 -8.30 -14.59
C PRO A 10 14.07 -6.89 -14.00
N SER A 11 15.33 -6.48 -13.81
CA SER A 11 15.87 -5.11 -13.75
C SER A 11 15.40 -4.14 -12.65
N SER A 12 16.31 -3.25 -12.26
CA SER A 12 16.15 -2.09 -11.37
C SER A 12 15.17 -1.00 -11.84
N HIS A 13 14.42 -1.25 -12.92
CA HIS A 13 13.46 -0.30 -13.51
C HIS A 13 12.01 -0.77 -13.43
N SER A 14 11.77 -1.99 -12.96
CA SER A 14 10.42 -2.52 -12.77
C SER A 14 9.89 -2.12 -11.39
N THR A 15 8.59 -1.81 -11.31
CA THR A 15 7.90 -1.36 -10.08
C THR A 15 6.77 -2.34 -9.75
N ASP A 16 6.54 -2.60 -8.46
CA ASP A 16 5.34 -3.30 -8.02
C ASP A 16 4.16 -2.32 -8.10
N TYR A 17 3.25 -2.54 -9.04
CA TYR A 17 2.02 -1.76 -9.16
C TYR A 17 0.86 -2.51 -8.51
N THR A 18 -0.01 -1.76 -7.83
CA THR A 18 -1.27 -2.29 -7.29
C THR A 18 -2.42 -1.41 -7.71
N LEU A 19 -3.39 -2.01 -8.39
CA LEU A 19 -4.66 -1.40 -8.76
C LEU A 19 -5.67 -1.78 -7.68
N VAL A 20 -6.37 -0.78 -7.14
CA VAL A 20 -7.40 -0.97 -6.12
C VAL A 20 -8.71 -0.39 -6.64
N ALA A 21 -9.75 -1.21 -6.70
CA ALA A 21 -11.08 -0.80 -7.12
C ALA A 21 -12.09 -1.02 -5.98
N GLU A 22 -12.77 0.04 -5.55
CA GLU A 22 -13.89 -0.04 -4.61
C GLU A 22 -15.23 -0.02 -5.36
N TYR A 23 -16.13 -0.95 -5.00
CA TYR A 23 -17.45 -1.08 -5.60
C TYR A 23 -18.54 -0.66 -4.61
N TYR A 24 -19.73 -0.35 -5.12
CA TYR A 24 -20.88 0.04 -4.29
C TYR A 24 -21.28 -1.05 -3.28
N ASP A 25 -21.18 -2.31 -3.69
CA ASP A 25 -21.62 -3.48 -2.92
C ASP A 25 -20.69 -4.69 -3.14
N GLU A 26 -20.76 -5.66 -2.21
CA GLU A 26 -19.88 -6.84 -2.25
C GLU A 26 -20.16 -7.78 -3.42
N LEU A 27 -21.39 -7.81 -3.95
CA LEU A 27 -21.75 -8.65 -5.09
C LEU A 27 -21.08 -8.12 -6.36
N SER A 28 -21.07 -6.81 -6.54
CA SER A 28 -20.37 -6.12 -7.63
C SER A 28 -18.86 -6.36 -7.56
N ALA A 29 -18.26 -6.20 -6.37
CA ALA A 29 -16.84 -6.53 -6.16
C ALA A 29 -16.52 -8.01 -6.45
N LYS A 30 -17.40 -8.93 -6.05
CA LYS A 30 -17.24 -10.36 -6.34
C LYS A 30 -17.25 -10.65 -7.84
N LYS A 31 -18.19 -10.07 -8.59
CA LYS A 31 -18.28 -10.24 -10.05
C LYS A 31 -17.04 -9.71 -10.77
N ALA A 32 -16.55 -8.54 -10.36
CA ALA A 32 -15.33 -7.98 -10.92
C ALA A 32 -14.11 -8.86 -10.64
N TYR A 33 -13.96 -9.34 -9.40
CA TYR A 33 -12.90 -10.26 -9.03
C TYR A 33 -12.93 -11.57 -9.84
N GLU A 34 -14.11 -12.17 -10.01
CA GLU A 34 -14.29 -13.38 -10.83
C GLU A 34 -13.96 -13.12 -12.31
N SER A 35 -14.33 -11.95 -12.83
CA SER A 35 -14.01 -11.53 -14.20
C SER A 35 -12.51 -11.33 -14.40
N LEU A 36 -11.84 -10.67 -13.45
CA LEU A 36 -10.38 -10.51 -13.44
C LEU A 36 -9.66 -11.86 -13.44
N LYS A 37 -10.09 -12.79 -12.58
CA LYS A 37 -9.50 -14.14 -12.55
C LYS A 37 -9.65 -14.86 -13.89
N LYS A 38 -10.86 -14.82 -14.47
CA LYS A 38 -11.13 -15.43 -15.76
C LYS A 38 -10.27 -14.80 -16.86
N PHE A 39 -10.16 -13.48 -16.88
CA PHE A 39 -9.30 -12.75 -17.82
C PHE A 39 -7.85 -13.21 -17.70
N LEU A 40 -7.29 -13.24 -16.48
CA LEU A 40 -5.91 -13.70 -16.26
C LEU A 40 -5.70 -15.15 -16.69
N ASP A 41 -6.66 -16.04 -16.44
CA ASP A 41 -6.57 -17.44 -16.86
C ASP A 41 -6.61 -17.60 -18.40
N GLU A 42 -7.43 -16.83 -19.11
CA GLU A 42 -7.46 -16.81 -20.57
C GLU A 42 -6.18 -16.19 -21.16
N PHE A 43 -5.68 -15.14 -20.51
CA PHE A 43 -4.49 -14.40 -20.92
C PHE A 43 -3.21 -15.25 -20.85
N LYS A 44 -3.09 -16.16 -19.88
CA LYS A 44 -1.98 -17.14 -19.77
C LYS A 44 -1.75 -17.96 -21.04
N PHE A 45 -2.80 -18.24 -21.79
CA PHE A 45 -2.74 -19.09 -22.99
C PHE A 45 -2.74 -18.27 -24.29
N SER A 46 -2.75 -16.95 -24.20
CA SER A 46 -2.70 -16.06 -25.36
C SER A 46 -1.24 -15.83 -25.79
N PHE A 47 -0.88 -16.34 -26.97
CA PHE A 47 0.44 -16.14 -27.60
C PHE A 47 0.70 -14.68 -28.02
N GLU A 48 -0.33 -13.81 -28.00
CA GLU A 48 -0.29 -12.42 -28.48
C GLU A 48 -0.18 -11.39 -27.35
N ALA A 49 -0.15 -11.84 -26.09
CA ALA A 49 0.06 -10.98 -24.94
C ALA A 49 1.50 -10.46 -24.88
N TYR A 50 1.82 -9.42 -25.65
CA TYR A 50 3.04 -8.62 -25.54
C TYR A 50 3.00 -7.76 -24.27
N VAL A 51 2.94 -8.39 -23.10
CA VAL A 51 3.18 -7.73 -21.82
C VAL A 51 4.51 -8.16 -21.25
N ASP A 52 5.11 -7.27 -20.47
CA ASP A 52 6.42 -7.48 -19.84
C ASP A 52 6.31 -8.14 -18.45
N TRP A 53 5.08 -8.48 -18.03
CA TRP A 53 4.77 -9.17 -16.77
C TRP A 53 4.17 -10.55 -17.01
N ILE A 54 4.25 -11.40 -15.99
CA ILE A 54 3.80 -12.80 -16.06
C ILE A 54 2.46 -12.93 -15.33
N PRO A 55 1.39 -13.42 -15.99
CA PRO A 55 0.06 -13.50 -15.37
C PRO A 55 0.00 -14.40 -14.14
N GLU A 56 0.82 -15.44 -14.07
CA GLU A 56 0.94 -16.32 -12.91
C GLU A 56 1.64 -15.67 -11.71
N GLU A 57 2.39 -14.58 -11.92
CA GLU A 57 3.05 -13.82 -10.87
C GLU A 57 2.20 -12.63 -10.40
N ALA A 58 1.14 -12.30 -11.13
CA ALA A 58 0.17 -11.30 -10.71
C ALA A 58 -0.66 -11.79 -9.52
N HIS A 59 -0.83 -10.92 -8.54
CA HIS A 59 -1.65 -11.16 -7.37
C HIS A 59 -3.05 -10.60 -7.58
N CYS A 60 -4.08 -11.35 -7.18
CA CYS A 60 -5.45 -10.83 -7.14
C CYS A 60 -6.17 -11.25 -5.86
N SER A 61 -6.75 -10.28 -5.16
CA SER A 61 -7.53 -10.53 -3.94
C SER A 61 -8.78 -9.66 -3.89
N ARG A 62 -9.69 -10.00 -2.98
CA ARG A 62 -10.91 -9.24 -2.72
C ARG A 62 -11.16 -9.17 -1.22
N ARG A 63 -11.42 -7.97 -0.70
CA ARG A 63 -11.75 -7.71 0.72
C ARG A 63 -13.01 -6.86 0.79
N GLY A 64 -14.11 -7.47 1.22
CA GLY A 64 -15.43 -6.83 1.22
C GLY A 64 -15.80 -6.31 -0.18
N ARG A 65 -15.90 -4.98 -0.29
CA ARG A 65 -16.23 -4.26 -1.53
C ARG A 65 -15.01 -3.83 -2.37
N ARG A 66 -13.79 -4.16 -1.94
CA ARG A 66 -12.56 -3.79 -2.67
C ARG A 66 -11.96 -4.99 -3.39
N VAL A 67 -11.48 -4.76 -4.61
CA VAL A 67 -10.72 -5.72 -5.42
C VAL A 67 -9.32 -5.16 -5.62
N TYR A 68 -8.33 -6.01 -5.45
CA TYR A 68 -6.92 -5.67 -5.55
C TYR A 68 -6.29 -6.50 -6.67
N PHE A 69 -5.51 -5.85 -7.52
CA PHE A 69 -4.66 -6.50 -8.51
C PHE A 69 -3.24 -5.95 -8.37
N GLY A 70 -2.27 -6.83 -8.09
CA GLY A 70 -0.87 -6.49 -7.92
C GLY A 70 0.00 -7.14 -8.98
N VAL A 71 0.94 -6.41 -9.56
CA VAL A 71 1.82 -6.93 -10.62
C VAL A 71 3.15 -6.20 -10.65
N TYR A 72 4.21 -6.94 -10.94
CA TYR A 72 5.54 -6.39 -11.16
C TYR A 72 5.76 -6.16 -12.66
N THR A 73 5.83 -4.89 -13.07
CA THR A 73 6.01 -4.48 -14.48
C THR A 73 6.92 -3.25 -14.57
N ASN A 74 7.62 -3.10 -15.70
CA ASN A 74 8.35 -1.90 -16.07
C ASN A 74 7.51 -0.94 -16.94
N ASN A 75 6.32 -1.35 -17.38
CA ASN A 75 5.48 -0.56 -18.28
C ASN A 75 4.03 -0.48 -17.78
N MET A 76 3.64 0.69 -17.28
CA MET A 76 2.27 0.93 -16.82
C MET A 76 1.24 0.79 -17.95
N ASP A 77 1.59 1.12 -19.19
CA ASP A 77 0.67 1.00 -20.34
C ASP A 77 0.25 -0.47 -20.58
N SER A 78 1.02 -1.43 -20.10
CA SER A 78 0.69 -2.86 -20.18
C SER A 78 -0.46 -3.28 -19.26
N LEU A 79 -0.91 -2.38 -18.37
CA LEU A 79 -1.97 -2.63 -17.41
C LEU A 79 -3.35 -2.17 -17.92
N GLU A 80 -3.41 -1.41 -19.02
CA GLU A 80 -4.65 -0.83 -19.59
C GLU A 80 -5.81 -1.85 -19.66
N PRO A 81 -5.64 -3.10 -20.14
CA PRO A 81 -6.74 -4.07 -20.17
C PRO A 81 -7.28 -4.45 -18.79
N ILE A 82 -6.43 -4.42 -17.76
CA ILE A 82 -6.82 -4.68 -16.38
C ILE A 82 -7.52 -3.44 -15.79
N GLU A 83 -7.02 -2.25 -16.10
CA GLU A 83 -7.64 -0.98 -15.69
C GLU A 83 -9.06 -0.85 -16.24
N ASP A 84 -9.24 -1.13 -17.53
CA ASP A 84 -10.54 -1.16 -18.20
C ASP A 84 -11.49 -2.15 -17.50
N LEU A 85 -11.01 -3.36 -17.20
CA LEU A 85 -11.82 -4.39 -16.57
C LEU A 85 -12.26 -4.00 -15.16
N LEU A 86 -11.37 -3.43 -14.36
CA LEU A 86 -11.64 -3.06 -12.98
C LEU A 86 -12.42 -1.75 -12.84
N SER A 87 -12.29 -0.81 -13.78
CA SER A 87 -12.92 0.51 -13.68
C SER A 87 -14.40 0.54 -14.09
N ILE A 88 -14.87 -0.39 -14.96
CA ILE A 88 -16.23 -0.38 -15.56
C ILE A 88 -17.37 -0.11 -14.57
N ALA A 89 -17.32 -0.71 -13.38
CA ALA A 89 -18.37 -0.59 -12.36
C ALA A 89 -17.82 -0.16 -11.00
N ALA A 90 -16.57 0.28 -10.96
CA ALA A 90 -15.96 0.80 -9.75
C ALA A 90 -16.62 2.13 -9.37
N LYS A 91 -16.87 2.30 -8.07
CA LYS A 91 -17.19 3.60 -7.48
C LYS A 91 -15.93 4.47 -7.46
N GLU A 92 -14.80 3.85 -7.14
CA GLU A 92 -13.50 4.50 -6.98
C GLU A 92 -12.41 3.53 -7.43
N TYR A 93 -11.37 4.07 -8.02
CA TYR A 93 -10.29 3.31 -8.63
C TYR A 93 -8.99 4.10 -8.50
N ASP A 94 -7.97 3.45 -7.96
CA ASP A 94 -6.65 4.02 -7.75
C ASP A 94 -5.55 3.06 -8.21
N VAL A 95 -4.43 3.65 -8.60
CA VAL A 95 -3.21 2.93 -8.99
C VAL A 95 -2.08 3.39 -8.07
N TYR A 96 -1.44 2.42 -7.43
CA TYR A 96 -0.38 2.65 -6.46
C TYR A 96 0.93 1.98 -6.87
N LYS A 97 2.05 2.57 -6.45
CA LYS A 97 3.41 2.03 -6.54
C LYS A 97 3.86 1.54 -5.17
N ASN A 98 4.24 0.27 -5.11
CA ASN A 98 4.62 -0.42 -3.87
C ASN A 98 3.55 -0.25 -2.78
N TYR A 99 2.29 -0.58 -3.11
CA TYR A 99 1.15 -0.35 -2.21
C TYR A 99 1.38 -0.91 -0.81
N GLN A 100 1.05 -0.11 0.20
CA GLN A 100 1.15 -0.45 1.61
C GLN A 100 -0.14 -0.10 2.35
N GLU A 101 -0.58 -1.02 3.21
CA GLU A 101 -1.51 -0.72 4.30
C GLU A 101 -0.68 -0.71 5.60
N LEU A 102 -0.62 0.43 6.28
CA LEU A 102 0.22 0.63 7.47
C LEU A 102 -0.63 1.11 8.64
N THR A 103 -0.32 0.58 9.82
CA THR A 103 -0.70 1.20 11.09
C THR A 103 0.54 1.85 11.69
N ILE A 104 0.53 3.18 11.77
CA ILE A 104 1.63 3.99 12.30
C ILE A 104 1.20 4.53 13.66
N THR A 105 2.01 4.29 14.68
CA THR A 105 1.71 4.68 16.07
C THR A 105 2.80 5.60 16.59
N VAL A 106 2.39 6.73 17.16
CA VAL A 106 3.28 7.70 17.82
C VAL A 106 2.87 7.86 19.27
N GLU A 107 3.74 7.47 20.19
CA GLU A 107 3.54 7.62 21.63
C GLU A 107 3.95 9.02 22.09
N VAL A 108 3.08 9.68 22.84
CA VAL A 108 3.29 11.01 23.43
C VAL A 108 2.79 11.05 24.88
N PRO A 109 3.29 11.99 25.70
CA PRO A 109 2.74 12.21 27.03
C PRO A 109 1.23 12.50 27.01
N VAL A 110 0.50 11.97 28.00
CA VAL A 110 -0.95 12.19 28.13
C VAL A 110 -1.31 13.66 28.24
N GLY A 111 -2.43 14.03 27.62
CA GLY A 111 -3.01 15.37 27.69
C GLY A 111 -2.43 16.35 26.67
N LEU A 112 -1.49 15.91 25.83
CA LEU A 112 -1.04 16.71 24.69
C LEU A 112 -2.04 16.62 23.55
N THR A 113 -2.47 17.77 23.04
CA THR A 113 -3.14 17.82 21.74
C THR A 113 -2.14 17.47 20.63
N PHE A 114 -2.65 17.19 19.44
CA PHE A 114 -1.81 16.96 18.27
C PHE A 114 -0.85 18.14 18.04
N GLU A 115 -1.33 19.37 18.12
CA GLU A 115 -0.52 20.58 17.92
C GLU A 115 0.54 20.72 19.00
N ALA A 116 0.20 20.45 20.27
CA ALA A 116 1.14 20.50 21.38
C ALA A 116 2.20 19.39 21.28
N ALA A 117 1.84 18.21 20.77
CA ALA A 117 2.79 17.14 20.51
C ALA A 117 3.87 17.54 19.51
N THR A 118 3.52 18.31 18.46
CA THR A 118 4.51 18.81 17.48
C THR A 118 5.52 19.80 18.07
N LEU A 119 5.32 20.28 19.30
CA LEU A 119 6.25 21.19 19.99
C LEU A 119 7.24 20.46 20.91
N VAL A 120 6.91 19.23 21.33
CA VAL A 120 7.75 18.43 22.23
C VAL A 120 8.58 17.38 21.48
N LEU A 121 8.12 16.97 20.30
CA LEU A 121 8.89 16.15 19.37
C LEU A 121 10.00 16.98 18.73
N ASP A 122 11.03 16.31 18.23
CA ASP A 122 12.03 17.02 17.42
C ASP A 122 11.45 17.48 16.08
N ARG A 123 12.23 18.28 15.35
CA ARG A 123 11.76 18.91 14.11
C ARG A 123 11.33 17.87 13.07
N GLU A 124 12.10 16.81 12.88
CA GLU A 124 11.86 15.79 11.85
C GLU A 124 10.61 14.97 12.19
N GLU A 125 10.49 14.53 13.44
CA GLU A 125 9.29 13.85 13.95
C GLU A 125 8.04 14.73 13.82
N ALA A 126 8.13 16.01 14.16
CA ALA A 126 7.01 16.94 14.07
C ALA A 126 6.56 17.20 12.63
N GLU A 127 7.50 17.29 11.68
CA GLU A 127 7.21 17.45 10.26
C GLU A 127 6.54 16.20 9.68
N VAL A 128 7.06 15.01 9.99
CA VAL A 128 6.49 13.73 9.56
C VAL A 128 5.12 13.50 10.19
N LEU A 129 4.95 13.83 11.47
CA LEU A 129 3.65 13.72 12.16
C LEU A 129 2.59 14.58 11.47
N ARG A 130 2.93 15.81 11.06
CA ARG A 130 2.02 16.69 10.30
C ARG A 130 1.69 16.11 8.93
N ALA A 131 2.70 15.64 8.19
CA ALA A 131 2.49 15.01 6.89
C ALA A 131 1.55 13.79 6.98
N LEU A 132 1.68 12.98 8.03
CA LEU A 132 0.77 11.84 8.27
C LEU A 132 -0.68 12.28 8.52
N ARG A 133 -0.90 13.40 9.21
CA ARG A 133 -2.25 13.94 9.41
C ARG A 133 -2.90 14.40 8.11
N ASP A 134 -2.12 14.86 7.15
CA ASP A 134 -2.63 15.32 5.86
C ASP A 134 -2.95 14.12 4.93
N GLU A 135 -2.17 13.04 5.01
CA GLU A 135 -2.35 11.84 4.17
C GLU A 135 -3.33 10.81 4.74
N CYS A 136 -3.58 10.80 6.06
CA CYS A 136 -4.48 9.82 6.68
C CYS A 136 -5.85 10.42 6.98
N GLU A 137 -6.93 9.70 6.65
CA GLU A 137 -8.32 10.17 6.80
C GLU A 137 -8.67 10.58 8.24
N GLU A 138 -8.29 9.77 9.24
CA GLU A 138 -8.60 10.02 10.65
C GLU A 138 -7.47 9.55 11.57
N VAL A 139 -7.06 10.42 12.50
CA VAL A 139 -6.12 10.10 13.57
C VAL A 139 -6.90 9.60 14.78
N LYS A 140 -6.72 8.33 15.13
CA LYS A 140 -7.28 7.79 16.38
C LYS A 140 -6.36 8.15 17.53
N VAL A 141 -6.96 8.54 18.65
CA VAL A 141 -6.23 8.81 19.89
C VAL A 141 -6.57 7.72 20.88
N GLU A 142 -5.56 6.96 21.30
CA GLU A 142 -5.69 5.94 22.33
C GLU A 142 -4.93 6.37 23.59
N VAL A 143 -5.48 6.09 24.77
CA VAL A 143 -4.86 6.46 26.05
C VAL A 143 -4.73 5.20 26.91
N ASP A 144 -3.53 4.96 27.40
CA ASP A 144 -3.16 3.80 28.21
C ASP A 144 -2.24 4.24 29.35
N GLY A 145 -2.82 4.39 30.54
CA GLY A 145 -2.12 4.93 31.71
C GLY A 145 -1.60 6.34 31.47
N ASP A 146 -0.29 6.52 31.57
CA ASP A 146 0.42 7.80 31.39
C ASP A 146 0.88 8.05 29.94
N VAL A 147 0.52 7.15 29.01
CA VAL A 147 0.87 7.23 27.59
C VAL A 147 -0.37 7.48 26.74
N GLN A 148 -0.25 8.42 25.79
CA GLN A 148 -1.23 8.66 24.74
C GLN A 148 -0.61 8.26 23.39
N ARG A 149 -1.38 7.63 22.51
CA ARG A 149 -0.95 7.17 21.20
C ARG A 149 -1.77 7.84 20.11
N PHE A 150 -1.10 8.44 19.14
CA PHE A 150 -1.69 8.81 17.87
C PHE A 150 -1.53 7.64 16.92
N VAL A 151 -2.66 7.08 16.47
CA VAL A 151 -2.71 5.92 15.58
C VAL A 151 -3.24 6.36 14.22
N PHE A 152 -2.41 6.21 13.21
CA PHE A 152 -2.69 6.54 11.81
C PHE A 152 -2.84 5.24 11.03
N HIS A 153 -3.88 5.17 10.20
CA HIS A 153 -4.06 4.09 9.25
C HIS A 153 -3.82 4.66 7.85
N TYR A 154 -2.74 4.24 7.22
CA TYR A 154 -2.34 4.68 5.89
C TYR A 154 -2.61 3.59 4.86
N LYS A 155 -3.11 3.99 3.69
CA LYS A 155 -3.30 3.13 2.52
C LYS A 155 -2.86 3.90 1.29
N GLY A 156 -1.81 3.45 0.62
CA GLY A 156 -1.34 4.14 -0.56
C GLY A 156 0.03 3.67 -1.04
N ASP A 157 0.72 4.55 -1.76
CA ASP A 157 2.08 4.34 -2.24
C ASP A 157 3.05 4.01 -1.09
N GLY A 158 4.10 3.26 -1.39
CA GLY A 158 5.04 2.81 -0.39
C GLY A 158 5.77 3.97 0.29
N ILE A 159 5.42 4.25 1.55
CA ILE A 159 6.05 5.26 2.40
C ILE A 159 6.95 4.65 3.48
N TYR A 160 6.93 3.33 3.69
CA TYR A 160 7.73 2.67 4.71
C TYR A 160 8.73 1.67 4.12
N SER A 161 9.99 1.79 4.53
CA SER A 161 11.05 0.84 4.18
C SER A 161 11.32 -0.10 5.35
N LEU A 162 10.84 -1.35 5.27
CA LEU A 162 11.11 -2.37 6.30
C LEU A 162 12.60 -2.68 6.46
N PHE A 163 13.39 -2.57 5.38
CA PHE A 163 14.83 -2.84 5.42
C PHE A 163 15.62 -1.70 6.08
N ALA A 164 15.28 -0.46 5.76
CA ALA A 164 15.92 0.71 6.38
C ALA A 164 15.36 0.98 7.78
N ASP A 165 14.14 0.54 8.07
CA ASP A 165 13.34 0.94 9.22
C ASP A 165 13.12 2.47 9.20
N GLU A 166 12.57 2.95 8.09
CA GLU A 166 12.49 4.39 7.76
C GLU A 166 11.15 4.73 7.08
N LEU A 167 10.56 5.87 7.48
CA LEU A 167 9.39 6.47 6.85
C LEU A 167 9.78 7.58 5.88
N HIS A 168 9.14 7.61 4.71
CA HIS A 168 9.33 8.59 3.66
C HIS A 168 7.99 9.20 3.23
N ILE A 169 7.74 10.46 3.58
CA ILE A 169 6.46 11.13 3.30
C ILE A 169 6.71 12.59 2.94
N HIS A 170 6.09 13.10 1.87
CA HIS A 170 6.28 14.48 1.37
C HIS A 170 7.74 14.90 1.16
N GLY A 171 8.63 13.96 0.83
CA GLY A 171 10.06 14.21 0.68
C GLY A 171 10.84 14.32 2.00
N LEU A 172 10.17 14.10 3.13
CA LEU A 172 10.77 13.93 4.45
C LEU A 172 11.21 12.49 4.65
N SER A 173 12.18 12.29 5.54
CA SER A 173 12.71 10.98 5.91
C SER A 173 12.83 10.89 7.42
N LEU A 174 12.31 9.83 8.02
CA LEU A 174 12.40 9.57 9.46
C LEU A 174 12.91 8.16 9.72
N SER A 175 14.16 8.04 10.16
CA SER A 175 14.71 6.79 10.67
C SER A 175 14.01 6.43 11.98
N LEU A 176 13.40 5.25 12.05
CA LEU A 176 12.66 4.78 13.23
C LEU A 176 13.58 4.11 14.26
N ARG A 177 14.79 3.71 13.85
CA ARG A 177 15.76 3.00 14.70
C ARG A 177 16.10 3.72 15.99
N ASP A 178 16.14 5.05 15.93
CA ASP A 178 16.47 5.93 17.05
C ASP A 178 15.24 6.60 17.67
N LYS A 179 14.03 6.17 17.27
CA LYS A 179 12.74 6.79 17.62
C LYS A 179 11.84 5.77 18.35
N PRO A 180 12.12 5.47 19.63
CA PRO A 180 11.43 4.40 20.37
C PRO A 180 9.94 4.67 20.61
N ASN A 181 9.51 5.92 20.46
CA ASN A 181 8.12 6.37 20.53
C ASN A 181 7.35 6.16 19.22
N TRP A 182 8.01 5.73 18.14
CA TRP A 182 7.38 5.43 16.86
C TRP A 182 7.31 3.93 16.61
N ARG A 183 6.20 3.47 16.06
CA ARG A 183 6.02 2.08 15.61
C ARG A 183 5.27 2.05 14.29
N VAL A 184 5.71 1.18 13.39
CA VAL A 184 5.02 0.94 12.11
C VAL A 184 4.74 -0.55 11.98
N GLU A 185 3.48 -0.88 11.81
CA GLU A 185 3.01 -2.23 11.54
C GLU A 185 2.51 -2.31 10.10
N VAL A 186 3.05 -3.26 9.35
CA VAL A 186 2.59 -3.54 7.98
C VAL A 186 1.42 -4.52 8.06
N GLU A 187 0.26 -4.11 7.58
CA GLU A 187 -0.88 -5.00 7.42
C GLU A 187 -0.67 -5.83 6.16
N TRP A 188 -0.30 -7.10 6.33
CA TRP A 188 -0.17 -8.03 5.20
C TRP A 188 -1.55 -8.27 4.58
N SER A 189 -1.73 -7.82 3.34
CA SER A 189 -2.89 -8.11 2.49
C SER A 189 -2.77 -9.46 1.78
#